data_AF-A0AAV3RG53-F1
#
_entry.id   AF-A0AAV3RG53-F1
#
_cell.length_a   1.000
_cell.length_b   1.000
_cell.length_c   1.000
_cell.angle_alpha   90.00
_cell.angle_beta   90.00
_cell.angle_gamma   90.00
#
_symmetry.space_group_name_H-M   'P 1'
#
loop_
_entity.id
_entity.type
_entity.pdbx_description
1 polymer ?
#
loop_
_entity_poly.entity_id
_entity_poly.type
_entity_poly.pdbx_seq_one_letter_code
_entity_poly.pdbx_strand_id
1 'polypeptide(L)'
;MRDAIHQVLLGCPQLESLELVACVGYDVLSIYSTTLKRLVIVDTSILSEYIDKEDLEISAPNVESICMSGDLHMKCMLTNLSSLLQATLYFCGSFYRIEDVSQEQANLLESLVHVENLKLEEWCNKILSIREKKGLP
;
A
#
# COMPACT_ATOMS: atom_id res chain seq x y z
N MET A 1 -13.82 11.69 11.79
CA MET A 1 -14.83 10.60 11.85
C MET A 1 -14.08 9.34 12.29
N ARG A 2 -14.62 8.46 13.16
CA ARG A 2 -13.92 7.20 13.45
C ARG A 2 -13.98 6.35 12.17
N ASP A 3 -12.83 5.97 11.65
CA ASP A 3 -12.70 5.13 10.46
C ASP A 3 -13.53 3.85 10.64
N ALA A 4 -14.40 3.54 9.67
CA ALA A 4 -15.28 2.37 9.71
C ALA A 4 -14.47 1.07 9.82
N ILE A 5 -13.26 1.05 9.26
CA ILE A 5 -12.34 -0.08 9.36
C ILE A 5 -11.90 -0.31 10.80
N HIS A 6 -11.65 0.76 11.55
CA HIS A 6 -11.30 0.64 12.96
C HIS A 6 -12.40 -0.08 13.75
N GLN A 7 -13.68 0.20 13.48
CA GLN A 7 -14.79 -0.49 14.14
C GLN A 7 -14.85 -1.97 13.78
N VAL A 8 -14.55 -2.33 12.52
CA VAL A 8 -14.44 -3.73 12.10
C VAL A 8 -13.33 -4.45 12.86
N LEU A 9 -12.16 -3.83 12.97
CA LEU A 9 -11.01 -4.40 13.69
C LEU A 9 -11.30 -4.59 15.19
N LEU A 10 -12.03 -3.66 15.82
CA LEU A 10 -12.48 -3.80 17.22
C LEU A 10 -13.54 -4.89 17.39
N GLY A 11 -14.46 -5.01 16.43
CA GLY A 11 -15.53 -6.02 16.44
C GLY A 11 -15.02 -7.43 16.16
N CYS A 12 -13.86 -7.56 15.52
CA CYS A 12 -13.26 -8.82 15.10
C CYS A 12 -11.86 -8.99 15.73
N PRO A 13 -11.73 -9.19 17.06
CA PRO A 13 -10.43 -9.19 17.74
C PRO A 13 -9.49 -10.32 17.31
N GLN A 14 -10.00 -11.41 16.72
CA GLN A 14 -9.21 -12.54 16.21
C GLN A 14 -8.96 -12.48 14.70
N LEU A 15 -9.20 -11.34 14.05
CA LEU A 15 -9.07 -11.22 12.60
C LEU A 15 -7.60 -11.33 12.17
N GLU A 16 -7.26 -12.43 11.49
CA GLU A 16 -5.90 -12.68 10.99
C GLU A 16 -5.69 -12.25 9.54
N SER A 17 -6.76 -12.08 8.75
CA SER A 17 -6.67 -11.64 7.36
C SER A 17 -7.69 -10.54 7.07
N LEU A 18 -7.23 -9.45 6.47
CA LEU A 18 -8.09 -8.37 5.98
C LEU A 18 -7.79 -8.09 4.52
N GLU A 19 -8.86 -7.93 3.74
CA GLU A 19 -8.79 -7.57 2.33
C GLU A 19 -9.75 -6.40 2.09
N LEU A 20 -9.21 -5.33 1.53
CA LEU A 20 -9.90 -4.09 1.24
C LEU A 20 -9.80 -3.84 -0.26
N VAL A 21 -10.95 -3.81 -0.93
CA VAL A 21 -11.04 -3.66 -2.39
C VAL A 21 -11.93 -2.49 -2.70
N ALA A 22 -11.42 -1.53 -3.46
CA ALA A 22 -12.17 -0.34 -3.87
C ALA A 22 -12.80 0.43 -2.69
N CYS A 23 -12.09 0.47 -1.55
CA CYS A 23 -12.45 1.37 -0.46
C CYS A 23 -12.09 2.80 -0.91
N VAL A 24 -13.06 3.71 -0.86
CA VAL A 24 -12.92 5.12 -1.26
C VAL A 24 -13.76 6.01 -0.34
N GLY A 25 -13.56 7.32 -0.42
CA GLY A 25 -14.28 8.33 0.34
C GLY A 25 -13.70 8.57 1.74
N TYR A 26 -12.40 8.35 1.93
CA TYR A 26 -11.70 8.60 3.19
C TYR A 26 -10.57 9.62 3.02
N ASP A 27 -10.39 10.49 4.02
CA ASP A 27 -9.22 11.37 4.06
C ASP A 27 -7.95 10.57 4.39
N VAL A 28 -8.07 9.68 5.39
CA VAL A 28 -7.00 8.78 5.84
C VAL A 28 -7.62 7.44 6.23
N LEU A 29 -7.10 6.35 5.66
CA LEU A 29 -7.42 4.98 6.04
C LEU A 29 -6.40 4.49 7.06
N SER A 30 -6.86 4.15 8.26
CA SER A 30 -5.96 3.73 9.35
C SER A 30 -6.20 2.29 9.79
N ILE A 31 -5.17 1.46 9.64
CA ILE A 31 -5.19 0.04 10.00
C ILE A 31 -4.25 -0.18 11.18
N TYR A 32 -4.83 -0.36 12.36
CA TYR A 32 -4.10 -0.72 13.58
C TYR A 32 -4.57 -2.08 14.08
N SER A 33 -3.70 -3.09 14.06
CA SER A 33 -4.05 -4.42 14.54
C SER A 33 -2.82 -5.19 15.03
N THR A 34 -2.97 -5.90 16.14
CA THR A 34 -1.96 -6.84 16.64
C THR A 34 -2.28 -8.29 16.29
N THR A 35 -3.39 -8.57 15.60
CA THR A 35 -3.80 -9.95 15.25
C THR A 35 -3.76 -10.24 13.76
N LEU A 36 -3.75 -9.20 12.92
CA LEU A 36 -3.59 -9.35 11.48
C LEU A 36 -2.23 -9.97 11.15
N LYS A 37 -2.26 -10.99 10.30
CA LYS A 37 -1.11 -11.65 9.67
C LYS A 37 -1.04 -11.36 8.17
N ARG A 38 -2.19 -11.18 7.51
CA ARG A 38 -2.28 -10.87 6.08
C ARG A 38 -3.11 -9.62 5.83
N LEU A 39 -2.60 -8.73 4.99
CA LEU A 39 -3.29 -7.53 4.54
C LEU A 39 -3.25 -7.41 3.02
N VAL A 40 -4.40 -7.18 2.41
CA VAL A 40 -4.54 -6.87 0.98
C VAL A 40 -5.27 -5.56 0.81
N ILE A 41 -4.71 -4.69 -0.02
CA ILE A 41 -5.32 -3.42 -0.39
C ILE A 41 -5.31 -3.33 -1.91
N VAL A 42 -6.51 -3.23 -2.50
CA VAL A 42 -6.70 -3.00 -3.93
C VAL A 42 -7.28 -1.60 -4.10
N ASP A 43 -6.39 -0.67 -4.41
CA ASP A 43 -6.69 0.69 -4.77
C ASP A 43 -7.28 0.75 -6.19
N THR A 44 -8.45 1.39 -6.31
CA THR A 44 -9.15 1.62 -7.58
C THR A 44 -9.31 3.11 -7.88
N SER A 45 -8.47 3.97 -7.29
CA SER A 45 -8.42 5.44 -7.47
C SER A 45 -8.36 5.91 -8.93
N ILE A 46 -8.06 5.01 -9.86
CA ILE A 46 -8.19 5.14 -11.32
C ILE A 46 -9.54 5.75 -11.76
N LEU A 47 -10.58 5.67 -10.93
CA LEU A 47 -11.94 6.13 -11.25
C LEU A 47 -12.21 7.62 -10.96
N SER A 48 -11.28 8.37 -10.37
CA SER A 48 -11.57 9.76 -10.01
C SER A 48 -10.38 10.70 -10.11
N GLU A 49 -10.38 11.49 -11.17
CA GLU A 49 -9.51 12.66 -11.34
C GLU A 49 -9.78 13.79 -10.32
N TYR A 50 -10.70 13.56 -9.36
CA TYR A 50 -11.28 14.57 -8.49
C TYR A 50 -11.43 14.15 -7.01
N ILE A 51 -10.95 12.97 -6.61
CA ILE A 51 -10.97 12.59 -5.19
C ILE A 51 -9.68 13.13 -4.55
N ASP A 52 -9.85 13.82 -3.42
CA ASP A 52 -8.75 14.29 -2.58
C ASP A 52 -7.79 13.13 -2.28
N LYS A 53 -6.48 13.41 -2.17
CA LYS A 53 -5.48 12.37 -1.90
C LYS A 53 -5.86 11.63 -0.61
N GLU A 54 -6.27 10.38 -0.76
CA GLU A 54 -6.60 9.53 0.38
C GLU A 54 -5.31 8.92 0.93
N ASP A 55 -4.95 9.22 2.17
CA ASP A 55 -3.71 8.69 2.77
C ASP A 55 -3.94 7.31 3.41
N LEU A 56 -2.89 6.49 3.51
CA LEU A 56 -2.93 5.17 4.13
C LEU A 56 -1.93 5.08 5.28
N GLU A 57 -2.43 4.72 6.47
CA GLU A 57 -1.63 4.45 7.66
C GLU A 57 -1.79 2.99 8.10
N ILE A 58 -0.67 2.27 8.22
CA ILE A 58 -0.68 0.89 8.68
C ILE A 58 0.30 0.78 9.86
N SER A 59 -0.20 0.27 10.98
CA SER A 59 0.64 -0.23 12.08
C SER A 59 0.13 -1.57 12.57
N ALA A 60 0.82 -2.62 12.15
CA ALA A 60 0.44 -3.99 12.46
C ALA A 60 1.68 -4.88 12.67
N PRO A 61 2.17 -5.03 13.92
CA PRO A 61 3.46 -5.66 14.19
C PRO A 61 3.54 -7.13 13.80
N ASN A 62 2.40 -7.82 13.77
CA ASN A 62 2.30 -9.25 13.48
C ASN A 62 1.89 -9.56 12.04
N VAL A 63 1.79 -8.53 11.17
CA VAL A 63 1.54 -8.77 9.74
C VAL A 63 2.78 -9.40 9.12
N GLU A 64 2.59 -10.54 8.48
CA GLU A 64 3.62 -11.33 7.82
C GLU A 64 3.63 -11.09 6.31
N SER A 65 2.47 -10.75 5.73
CA SER A 65 2.29 -10.55 4.29
C SER A 65 1.41 -9.35 3.96
N ILE A 66 1.91 -8.49 3.06
CA ILE A 66 1.16 -7.38 2.46
C ILE A 66 1.08 -7.57 0.95
N CYS A 67 -0.12 -7.35 0.39
CA CYS A 67 -0.31 -7.17 -1.04
C CYS A 67 -0.99 -5.82 -1.30
N MET A 68 -0.41 -5.00 -2.17
CA MET A 68 -0.99 -3.73 -2.59
C MET A 68 -1.09 -3.68 -4.12
N SER A 69 -2.25 -3.28 -4.62
CA SER A 69 -2.54 -3.20 -6.05
C SER A 69 -3.22 -1.87 -6.38
N GLY A 70 -2.91 -1.25 -7.51
CA GLY A 70 -3.53 -0.01 -7.99
C GLY A 70 -2.52 1.00 -8.53
N ASP A 71 -2.93 2.26 -8.71
CA ASP A 71 -2.00 3.34 -9.10
C ASP A 71 -1.05 3.69 -7.93
N LEU A 72 -1.49 3.50 -6.68
CA LEU A 72 -0.69 3.67 -5.46
C LEU A 72 -0.06 5.08 -5.34
N HIS A 73 -0.77 6.11 -5.82
CA HIS A 73 -0.37 7.51 -5.69
C HIS A 73 -0.67 8.11 -4.31
N MET A 74 -1.24 7.32 -3.39
CA MET A 74 -1.46 7.73 -2.02
C MET A 74 -0.17 7.71 -1.18
N LYS A 75 -0.11 8.59 -0.20
CA LYS A 75 0.93 8.51 0.82
C LYS A 75 0.68 7.29 1.70
N CYS A 76 1.61 6.34 1.65
CA CYS A 76 1.60 5.16 2.52
C CYS A 76 2.56 5.37 3.70
N MET A 77 2.04 5.29 4.92
CA MET A 77 2.83 5.28 6.15
C MET A 77 2.78 3.89 6.76
N LEU A 78 3.77 3.09 6.40
CA LEU A 78 3.98 1.75 6.95
C LEU A 78 4.84 1.85 8.20
N THR A 79 4.22 1.71 9.37
CA THR A 79 4.88 1.83 10.67
C THR A 79 4.76 0.51 11.44
N ASN A 80 5.76 0.17 12.26
CA ASN A 80 5.70 -1.01 13.13
C ASN A 80 5.24 -2.31 12.43
N LEU A 81 5.96 -2.73 11.37
CA LEU A 81 5.72 -3.96 10.62
C LEU A 81 6.82 -4.99 10.89
N SER A 82 7.11 -5.25 12.17
CA SER A 82 8.26 -6.05 12.60
C SER A 82 8.29 -7.49 12.08
N SER A 83 7.13 -8.07 11.81
CA SER A 83 7.00 -9.44 11.30
C SER A 83 6.84 -9.53 9.79
N LEU A 84 6.95 -8.42 9.05
CA LEU A 84 6.68 -8.43 7.61
C LEU A 84 7.80 -9.15 6.85
N LEU A 85 7.46 -10.29 6.27
CA LEU A 85 8.39 -11.14 5.50
C LEU A 85 8.14 -11.06 4.00
N GLN A 86 6.90 -10.77 3.59
CA GLN A 86 6.49 -10.79 2.20
C GLN A 86 5.71 -9.53 1.83
N ALA A 87 6.12 -8.88 0.74
CA ALA A 87 5.40 -7.75 0.16
C ALA A 87 5.22 -7.99 -1.33
N THR A 88 3.99 -7.85 -1.81
CA THR A 88 3.67 -7.89 -3.25
C THR A 88 3.07 -6.55 -3.67
N LEU A 89 3.67 -5.90 -4.66
CA LEU A 89 3.17 -4.65 -5.24
C LEU A 89 2.76 -4.88 -6.69
N TYR A 90 1.56 -4.43 -7.05
CA TYR A 90 1.03 -4.43 -8.41
C TYR A 90 0.65 -3.00 -8.80
N PHE A 91 1.46 -2.35 -9.63
CA PHE A 91 1.14 -1.01 -10.10
C PHE A 91 0.29 -1.09 -11.37
N CYS A 92 -0.99 -0.77 -11.25
CA CYS A 92 -1.90 -0.71 -12.39
C CYS A 92 -1.73 0.63 -13.10
N GLY A 93 -0.74 0.75 -13.99
CA GLY A 93 -0.47 2.00 -14.69
C GLY A 93 -1.69 2.45 -15.51
N SER A 94 -2.37 3.50 -15.07
CA SER A 94 -3.28 4.23 -15.95
C SER A 94 -2.50 4.77 -17.16
N PHE A 95 -3.08 4.64 -18.34
CA PHE A 95 -2.46 4.74 -19.67
C PHE A 95 -1.82 6.09 -20.06
N TYR A 96 -1.60 7.03 -19.13
CA TYR A 96 -1.38 8.44 -19.49
C TYR A 96 -0.11 9.14 -18.99
N ARG A 97 0.68 8.61 -18.04
CA ARG A 97 1.92 9.31 -17.58
C ARG A 97 3.05 8.33 -17.24
N ILE A 98 3.72 7.89 -18.30
CA ILE A 98 4.69 6.78 -18.32
C ILE A 98 6.10 7.19 -17.81
N GLU A 99 6.33 8.45 -17.43
CA GLU A 99 7.71 8.97 -17.29
C GLU A 99 8.23 9.17 -15.87
N ASP A 100 7.38 9.08 -14.83
CA ASP A 100 7.80 9.34 -13.45
C ASP A 100 7.16 8.42 -12.41
N VAL A 101 8.02 7.81 -11.58
CA VAL A 101 7.66 7.22 -10.30
C VAL A 101 7.27 8.36 -9.38
N SER A 102 6.08 8.33 -8.78
CA SER A 102 5.73 9.38 -7.82
C SER A 102 6.57 9.26 -6.55
N GLN A 103 6.77 10.36 -5.83
CA GLN A 103 7.51 10.33 -4.56
C GLN A 103 6.85 9.39 -3.54
N GLU A 104 5.52 9.26 -3.59
CA GLU A 104 4.74 8.35 -2.75
C GLU A 104 5.06 6.88 -3.04
N GLN A 105 5.13 6.49 -4.32
CA GLN A 105 5.54 5.14 -4.72
C GLN A 105 7.00 4.85 -4.32
N ALA A 106 7.89 5.84 -4.44
CA ALA A 106 9.27 5.77 -3.98
C ALA A 106 9.36 5.54 -2.45
N ASN A 107 8.65 6.34 -1.67
CA ASN A 107 8.61 6.22 -0.21
C ASN A 107 8.05 4.86 0.22
N LEU A 108 7.03 4.37 -0.48
CA LEU A 108 6.46 3.05 -0.23
C LEU A 108 7.52 1.95 -0.42
N LEU A 109 8.27 1.98 -1.52
CA LEU A 109 9.37 1.02 -1.75
C LEU A 109 10.45 1.10 -0.66
N GLU A 110 10.86 2.31 -0.27
CA GLU A 110 11.84 2.52 0.80
C GLU A 110 11.36 1.93 2.13
N SER A 111 10.05 2.06 2.43
CA SER A 111 9.48 1.47 3.64
C SER A 111 9.51 -0.06 3.66
N LEU A 112 9.69 -0.71 2.51
CA LEU A 112 9.71 -2.18 2.35
C LEU A 112 11.12 -2.75 2.22
N VAL A 113 12.19 -1.95 2.40
CA VAL A 113 13.59 -2.39 2.24
C VAL A 113 14.00 -3.55 3.16
N HIS A 114 13.27 -3.75 4.26
CA HIS A 114 13.56 -4.78 5.27
C HIS A 114 12.88 -6.13 4.98
N VAL A 115 12.01 -6.20 3.98
CA VAL A 115 11.22 -7.40 3.66
C VAL A 115 12.11 -8.45 2.98
N GLU A 116 12.00 -9.70 3.40
CA GLU A 116 12.78 -10.82 2.83
C GLU A 116 12.40 -11.09 1.37
N ASN A 117 11.09 -11.10 1.08
CA ASN A 117 10.55 -11.39 -0.24
C ASN A 117 9.70 -10.22 -0.75
N LEU A 118 10.33 -9.33 -1.51
CA LEU A 118 9.63 -8.27 -2.24
C LEU A 118 9.34 -8.75 -3.67
N LYS A 119 8.06 -8.96 -3.97
CA LYS A 119 7.58 -9.27 -5.31
C LYS A 119 7.01 -8.01 -5.96
N LEU A 120 7.61 -7.65 -7.07
CA LEU A 120 7.24 -6.51 -7.88
C LEU A 120 6.58 -7.07 -9.15
N GLU A 121 5.24 -7.13 -9.14
CA GLU A 121 4.47 -7.60 -10.29
C GLU A 121 4.23 -6.44 -11.28
N GLU A 122 3.68 -6.74 -12.46
CA GLU A 122 3.71 -5.92 -13.69
C GLU A 122 3.90 -4.39 -13.51
N TRP A 123 4.72 -3.80 -14.40
CA TRP A 123 5.12 -2.38 -14.47
C TRP A 123 6.24 -1.90 -13.53
N CYS A 124 6.54 -2.60 -12.42
CA CYS A 124 7.69 -2.26 -11.56
C CYS A 124 9.05 -2.26 -12.29
N ASN A 125 9.22 -3.13 -13.30
CA ASN A 125 10.45 -3.19 -14.08
C ASN A 125 10.74 -1.87 -14.83
N LYS A 126 9.71 -1.11 -15.20
CA LYS A 126 9.89 0.23 -15.79
C LYS A 126 10.30 1.26 -14.73
N ILE A 127 9.73 1.20 -13.54
CA ILE A 127 10.07 2.08 -12.40
C ILE A 127 11.56 1.93 -12.04
N LEU A 128 12.04 0.70 -11.88
CA LEU A 128 13.45 0.42 -11.62
C LEU A 128 14.34 0.92 -12.78
N SER A 129 13.93 0.68 -14.02
CA SER A 129 14.66 1.17 -15.20
C SER A 129 14.73 2.70 -15.29
N ILE A 130 13.69 3.43 -14.86
CA ILE A 130 13.68 4.90 -14.80
C ILE A 130 14.61 5.40 -13.69
N ARG A 131 14.60 4.78 -12.50
CA ARG A 131 15.50 5.14 -11.39
C ARG A 131 16.97 4.94 -11.78
N GLU A 132 17.32 3.79 -12.36
CA GLU A 132 18.67 3.51 -12.87
C GLU A 132 19.13 4.56 -13.90
N LYS A 133 18.24 4.95 -14.82
CA LYS A 133 18.55 5.99 -15.83
C LYS A 133 18.67 7.39 -15.25
N LYS A 134 17.95 7.70 -14.16
CA LYS A 134 17.96 9.01 -13.52
C LYS A 134 19.01 9.15 -12.41
N GLY A 135 19.75 8.08 -12.08
CA GLY A 135 20.78 8.10 -11.04
C GLY A 135 20.25 8.40 -9.64
N LEU A 136 18.97 8.08 -9.40
CA LEU A 136 18.34 8.21 -8.09
C LEU A 136 18.70 6.98 -7.25
N PRO A 137 19.08 7.15 -5.96
CA PRO A 137 19.39 6.03 -5.08
C PRO A 137 18.22 5.05 -4.94
#